data_AF-A0A7K2NQH9-F1
#
_entry.id   AF-A0A7K2NQH9-F1
#
_cell.length_a   1.000
_cell.length_b   1.000
_cell.length_c   1.000
_cell.angle_alpha   90.00
_cell.angle_beta   90.00
_cell.angle_gamma   90.00
#
_symmetry.space_group_name_H-M   'P 1'
#
loop_
_entity.id
_entity.type
_entity.pdbx_description
1 polymer ?
#
loop_
_entity_poly.entity_id
_entity_poly.type
_entity_poly.pdbx_seq_one_letter_code
_entity_poly.pdbx_strand_id
1 'polypeptide(L)'
;MTRSLQAVAYRRPSVLESAAGGQHLGLETSRGATPAGAVDHPRFFAGFLTAPQKAATALLAVADVAAARYYQPQLRASLDPVVTGSGDRLRFESFSGCGGVYARLDVLEAGLDGGEVGHGTTNVDVNNPLREALSRIGADDPLHLRVGPEE
;
A
#
# COMPACT_ATOMS: atom_id res chain seq x y z
N MET A 1 2.47 -31.01 -1.33
CA MET A 1 1.92 -29.64 -1.21
C MET A 1 2.28 -28.88 -2.46
N THR A 2 1.34 -28.69 -3.38
CA THR A 2 1.51 -27.85 -4.55
C THR A 2 1.52 -26.39 -4.07
N ARG A 3 2.73 -25.80 -4.00
CA ARG A 3 2.89 -24.40 -3.67
C ARG A 3 2.54 -23.60 -4.92
N SER A 4 1.27 -23.29 -5.09
CA SER A 4 0.85 -22.31 -6.09
C SER A 4 1.43 -20.97 -5.67
N LEU A 5 2.53 -20.55 -6.29
CA LEU A 5 2.93 -19.14 -6.26
C LEU A 5 1.83 -18.39 -6.99
N GLN A 6 0.88 -17.81 -6.26
CA GLN A 6 -0.04 -16.85 -6.87
C GLN A 6 0.81 -15.65 -7.27
N ALA A 7 0.99 -15.47 -8.57
CA ALA A 7 1.60 -14.28 -9.10
C ALA A 7 0.75 -13.09 -8.64
N VAL A 8 1.38 -12.15 -7.96
CA VAL A 8 0.75 -10.88 -7.59
C VAL A 8 0.49 -10.14 -8.90
N ALA A 9 -0.78 -9.98 -9.25
CA ALA A 9 -1.21 -9.30 -10.46
C ALA A 9 -2.08 -8.11 -10.09
N TYR A 10 -1.79 -6.97 -10.71
CA TYR A 10 -2.53 -5.73 -10.56
C TYR A 10 -3.25 -5.40 -11.86
N ARG A 11 -4.41 -4.76 -11.78
CA ARG A 11 -5.18 -4.36 -12.96
C ARG A 11 -4.46 -3.27 -13.77
N ARG A 12 -3.74 -2.39 -13.07
CA ARG A 12 -2.95 -1.27 -13.59
C ARG A 12 -1.91 -0.87 -12.52
N PRO A 13 -0.89 -0.07 -12.86
CA PRO A 13 0.06 0.40 -11.84
C PRO A 13 -0.60 1.38 -10.87
N SER A 14 -0.17 1.36 -9.61
CA SER A 14 -0.44 2.43 -8.65
C SER A 14 0.20 3.74 -9.11
N VAL A 15 -0.47 4.85 -8.85
CA VAL A 15 -0.07 6.18 -9.32
C VAL A 15 -0.33 7.25 -8.28
N LEU A 16 0.51 8.29 -8.31
CA LEU A 16 0.26 9.56 -7.64
C LEU A 16 0.03 10.61 -8.72
N GLU A 17 -1.16 11.17 -8.78
CA GLU A 17 -1.58 12.14 -9.79
C GLU A 17 -1.90 13.48 -9.15
N SER A 18 -1.56 14.58 -9.82
CA SER A 18 -2.00 15.91 -9.43
C SER A 18 -3.34 16.21 -10.10
N ALA A 19 -4.36 16.59 -9.32
CA ALA A 19 -5.67 16.98 -9.84
C ALA A 19 -6.17 18.27 -9.17
N ALA A 20 -7.33 18.76 -9.63
CA ALA A 20 -7.99 19.88 -8.99
C ALA A 20 -8.38 19.49 -7.55
N GLY A 21 -7.83 20.18 -6.55
CA GLY A 21 -8.10 19.90 -5.14
C GLY A 21 -7.01 19.12 -4.39
N GLY A 22 -5.91 18.73 -5.06
CA GLY A 22 -4.74 18.16 -4.39
C GLY A 22 -4.10 17.00 -5.15
N GLN A 23 -3.37 16.18 -4.41
CA GLN A 23 -2.70 14.99 -4.91
C GLN A 23 -3.60 13.77 -4.69
N HIS A 24 -3.65 12.86 -5.65
CA HIS A 24 -4.43 11.63 -5.61
C HIS A 24 -3.51 10.42 -5.65
N LEU A 25 -3.37 9.77 -4.50
CA LEU A 25 -2.65 8.50 -4.35
C LEU A 25 -3.61 7.33 -4.56
N GLY A 26 -3.49 6.67 -5.72
CA GLY A 26 -4.18 5.42 -6.00
C GLY A 26 -3.26 4.22 -5.79
N LEU A 27 -3.50 3.46 -4.72
CA LEU A 27 -2.83 2.18 -4.46
C LEU A 27 -3.66 1.03 -5.05
N GLU A 28 -3.16 0.41 -6.11
CA GLU A 28 -3.80 -0.72 -6.77
C GLU A 28 -3.52 -2.00 -6.00
N THR A 29 -4.59 -2.76 -5.76
CA THR A 29 -4.56 -4.00 -4.97
C THR A 29 -4.52 -5.21 -5.88
N SER A 30 -3.86 -6.28 -5.45
CA SER A 30 -3.94 -7.58 -6.12
C SER A 30 -5.21 -8.33 -5.72
N ARG A 31 -5.31 -9.64 -6.01
CA ARG A 31 -6.33 -10.49 -5.39
C ARG A 31 -6.13 -10.53 -3.88
N GLY A 32 -7.22 -10.42 -3.11
CA GLY A 32 -7.19 -10.35 -1.66
C GLY A 32 -8.16 -11.29 -0.97
N ALA A 33 -7.95 -11.48 0.33
CA ALA A 33 -8.90 -12.16 1.21
C ALA A 33 -9.76 -11.11 1.92
N THR A 34 -11.07 -11.31 1.91
CA THR A 34 -12.06 -10.47 2.62
C THR A 34 -12.96 -11.38 3.47
N PRO A 35 -13.78 -10.82 4.39
CA PRO A 35 -14.78 -11.62 5.11
C PRO A 35 -15.77 -12.36 4.19
N ALA A 36 -16.00 -11.87 2.97
CA ALA A 36 -16.84 -12.52 1.96
C ALA A 36 -16.10 -13.60 1.14
N GLY A 37 -14.83 -13.84 1.42
CA GLY A 37 -13.97 -14.76 0.68
C GLY A 37 -12.92 -14.05 -0.18
N ALA A 38 -12.35 -14.78 -1.13
CA ALA A 38 -11.35 -14.24 -2.05
C ALA A 38 -12.01 -13.31 -3.08
N VAL A 39 -11.50 -12.09 -3.19
CA VAL A 39 -12.00 -11.04 -4.10
C VAL A 39 -10.84 -10.56 -4.96
N ASP A 40 -11.07 -10.40 -6.26
CA ASP A 40 -10.08 -9.81 -7.15
C ASP A 40 -10.07 -8.28 -6.96
N HIS A 41 -8.90 -7.71 -6.67
CA HIS A 41 -8.69 -6.27 -6.51
C HIS A 41 -9.66 -5.60 -5.50
N PRO A 42 -9.72 -6.04 -4.23
CA PRO A 42 -10.66 -5.49 -3.26
C PRO A 42 -10.34 -4.04 -2.92
N ARG A 43 -11.38 -3.23 -2.76
CA ARG A 43 -11.26 -1.86 -2.25
C ARG A 43 -11.36 -1.83 -0.73
N PHE A 44 -10.46 -1.12 -0.09
CA PHE A 44 -10.43 -0.98 1.37
C PHE A 44 -10.65 0.44 1.87
N PHE A 45 -10.38 1.47 1.05
CA PHE A 45 -10.55 2.86 1.49
C PHE A 45 -10.61 3.83 0.32
N ALA A 46 -11.33 4.93 0.52
CA ALA A 46 -11.29 6.13 -0.31
C ALA A 46 -11.62 7.35 0.57
N GLY A 47 -10.67 8.28 0.69
CA GLY A 47 -10.79 9.45 1.56
C GLY A 47 -9.48 10.23 1.57
N PHE A 48 -9.19 10.96 2.63
CA PHE A 48 -8.01 11.80 2.77
C PHE A 48 -7.06 11.30 3.86
N LEU A 49 -5.77 11.54 3.67
CA LEU A 49 -4.76 11.39 4.71
C LEU A 49 -4.59 12.71 5.47
N THR A 50 -4.68 12.67 6.79
CA THR A 50 -4.52 13.88 7.64
C THR A 50 -3.06 14.28 7.85
N ALA A 51 -2.12 13.36 7.58
CA ALA A 51 -0.68 13.62 7.62
C ALA A 51 0.04 13.06 6.36
N PRO A 52 -0.15 13.69 5.19
CA PRO A 52 0.31 13.20 3.89
C PRO A 52 1.80 12.82 3.84
N GLN A 53 2.68 13.75 4.19
CA GLN A 53 4.14 13.53 4.14
C GLN A 53 4.60 12.39 5.07
N LYS A 54 4.02 12.29 6.27
CA LYS A 54 4.34 11.22 7.23
C LYS A 54 3.90 9.86 6.68
N ALA A 55 2.68 9.78 6.15
CA ALA A 55 2.15 8.57 5.55
C ALA A 55 2.97 8.12 4.33
N ALA A 56 3.31 9.05 3.43
CA ALA A 56 4.14 8.78 2.27
C ALA A 56 5.54 8.28 2.64
N THR A 57 6.20 8.94 3.59
CA THR A 57 7.54 8.55 4.08
C THR A 57 7.50 7.17 4.74
N ALA A 58 6.48 6.89 5.54
CA ALA A 58 6.35 5.60 6.20
C ALA A 58 6.01 4.47 5.21
N LEU A 59 5.18 4.73 4.20
CA LEU A 59 4.87 3.77 3.14
C LEU A 59 6.14 3.43 2.34
N LEU A 60 6.97 4.43 2.01
CA LEU A 60 8.29 4.21 1.40
C LEU A 60 9.18 3.32 2.27
N ALA A 61 9.25 3.56 3.57
CA ALA A 61 10.04 2.74 4.48
C ALA A 61 9.56 1.28 4.53
N VAL A 62 8.24 1.04 4.57
CA VAL A 62 7.68 -0.32 4.48
C VAL A 62 8.04 -0.97 3.15
N ALA A 63 7.93 -0.23 2.04
CA ALA A 63 8.25 -0.72 0.72
C ALA A 63 9.76 -0.98 0.51
N ASP A 64 10.64 -0.22 1.17
CA ASP A 64 12.08 -0.44 1.16
C ASP A 64 12.47 -1.71 1.91
N VAL A 65 11.82 -2.00 3.04
CA VAL A 65 12.01 -3.28 3.73
C VAL A 65 11.55 -4.44 2.86
N ALA A 66 10.43 -4.31 2.15
CA ALA A 66 9.94 -5.34 1.24
C ALA A 66 10.95 -5.66 0.10
N ALA A 67 11.64 -4.64 -0.40
CA ALA A 67 12.65 -4.77 -1.45
C ALA A 67 14.05 -5.17 -0.93
N ALA A 68 14.27 -5.18 0.39
CA ALA A 68 15.56 -5.43 1.00
C ALA A 68 15.84 -6.92 1.21
N ARG A 69 17.12 -7.30 1.09
CA ARG A 69 17.64 -8.60 1.49
C ARG A 69 18.98 -8.42 2.19
N TYR A 70 18.96 -8.50 3.53
CA TYR A 70 20.13 -8.22 4.36
C TYR A 70 21.11 -9.39 4.42
N TYR A 71 20.61 -10.62 4.39
CA TYR A 71 21.43 -11.83 4.35
C TYR A 71 21.59 -12.34 2.92
N GLN A 72 22.83 -12.48 2.46
CA GLN A 72 23.20 -12.82 1.08
C GLN A 72 22.49 -11.90 0.07
N PRO A 73 22.99 -10.67 -0.11
CA PRO A 73 22.41 -9.71 -1.05
C PRO A 73 22.36 -10.31 -2.46
N GLN A 74 21.17 -10.72 -2.88
CA GLN A 74 20.85 -11.05 -4.26
C GLN A 74 20.10 -9.85 -4.87
N LEU A 75 19.84 -9.89 -6.18
CA LEU A 75 19.00 -8.88 -6.82
C LEU A 75 17.68 -8.73 -6.05
N ARG A 76 17.18 -7.49 -5.97
CA ARG A 76 15.96 -7.14 -5.24
C ARG A 76 14.84 -8.10 -5.66
N ALA A 77 14.34 -8.88 -4.71
CA ALA A 77 13.06 -9.54 -4.88
C ALA A 77 12.01 -8.43 -4.79
N SER A 78 11.30 -8.15 -5.88
CA SER A 78 10.15 -7.26 -5.81
C SER A 78 9.08 -7.96 -4.98
N LEU A 79 8.99 -7.59 -3.70
CA LEU A 79 7.82 -7.88 -2.89
C LEU A 79 7.12 -6.56 -2.64
N ASP A 80 5.85 -6.53 -3.00
CA ASP A 80 4.98 -5.44 -2.68
C ASP A 80 4.50 -5.56 -1.23
N PRO A 81 4.38 -4.45 -0.48
CA PRO A 81 3.75 -4.45 0.83
C PRO A 81 2.37 -5.09 0.80
N VAL A 82 1.99 -5.69 1.92
CA VAL A 82 0.62 -6.10 2.17
C VAL A 82 -0.12 -4.95 2.83
N VAL A 83 -1.32 -4.64 2.35
CA VAL A 83 -2.26 -3.77 3.04
C VAL A 83 -3.37 -4.62 3.68
N THR A 84 -3.79 -4.24 4.87
CA THR A 84 -4.93 -4.82 5.59
C THR A 84 -5.87 -3.71 6.05
N GLY A 85 -7.13 -3.78 5.63
CA GLY A 85 -8.22 -3.00 6.22
C GLY A 85 -8.78 -3.74 7.43
N SER A 86 -8.83 -3.07 8.58
CA SER A 86 -9.29 -3.65 9.86
C SER A 86 -10.59 -3.03 10.41
N GLY A 87 -11.27 -2.18 9.63
CA GLY A 87 -12.42 -1.41 10.09
C GLY A 87 -12.04 -0.12 10.85
N ASP A 88 -10.98 -0.16 11.66
CA ASP A 88 -10.51 0.96 12.48
C ASP A 88 -9.20 1.62 11.97
N ARG A 89 -8.52 0.96 11.02
CA ARG A 89 -7.23 1.42 10.47
C ARG A 89 -6.90 0.73 9.15
N LEU A 90 -6.03 1.38 8.39
CA LEU A 90 -5.25 0.73 7.35
C LEU A 90 -3.89 0.35 7.90
N ARG A 91 -3.49 -0.90 7.71
CA ARG A 91 -2.17 -1.41 8.07
C ARG A 91 -1.39 -1.79 6.82
N PHE A 92 -0.18 -1.30 6.68
CA PHE A 92 0.77 -1.71 5.64
C PHE A 92 1.93 -2.46 6.30
N GLU A 93 2.28 -3.63 5.75
CA GLU A 93 3.26 -4.53 6.33
C GLU A 93 4.18 -5.12 5.26
N SER A 94 5.41 -5.40 5.65
CA SER A 94 6.34 -6.13 4.82
C SER A 94 7.37 -6.89 5.64
N PHE A 95 7.93 -7.93 5.02
CA PHE A 95 9.17 -8.55 5.46
C PHE A 95 10.23 -8.35 4.39
N SER A 96 11.47 -8.20 4.82
CA SER A 96 12.62 -8.37 3.92
C SER A 96 12.63 -9.74 3.27
N GLY A 97 13.24 -9.86 2.08
CA GLY A 97 13.32 -11.10 1.33
C GLY A 97 14.11 -12.23 2.00
N CYS A 98 14.79 -11.94 3.12
CA CYS A 98 15.40 -12.94 4.01
C CYS A 98 14.61 -13.20 5.30
N GLY A 99 13.47 -12.52 5.49
CA GLY A 99 12.59 -12.65 6.65
C GLY A 99 13.11 -12.08 7.96
N GLY A 100 14.31 -11.47 7.97
CA GLY A 100 14.99 -11.02 9.21
C GLY A 100 14.56 -9.63 9.71
N VAL A 101 13.89 -8.85 8.87
CA VAL A 101 13.39 -7.50 9.18
C VAL A 101 11.93 -7.42 8.77
N TYR A 102 11.12 -6.85 9.67
CA TYR A 102 9.70 -6.58 9.51
C TYR A 102 9.45 -5.07 9.66
N ALA A 103 8.60 -4.52 8.79
CA ALA A 103 8.15 -3.14 8.88
C ALA A 103 6.63 -3.07 8.88
N ARG A 104 6.09 -2.10 9.62
CA ARG A 104 4.66 -1.84 9.73
C ARG A 104 4.38 -0.35 9.82
N LEU A 105 3.39 0.09 9.04
CA LEU A 105 2.72 1.37 9.14
C LEU A 105 1.26 1.12 9.48
N ASP A 106 0.78 1.72 10.58
CA ASP A 106 -0.66 1.84 10.84
C ASP A 106 -1.10 3.28 10.61
N VAL A 107 -2.07 3.47 9.73
CA VAL A 107 -2.84 4.71 9.63
C VAL A 107 -4.13 4.49 10.41
N LEU A 108 -4.14 4.99 11.64
CA LEU A 108 -5.29 4.92 12.55
C LEU A 108 -6.43 5.80 12.06
N GLU A 109 -7.61 5.67 12.65
CA GLU A 109 -8.79 6.48 12.35
C GLU A 109 -8.49 7.99 12.30
N ALA A 110 -7.76 8.55 13.26
CA ALA A 110 -7.37 9.98 13.25
C ALA A 110 -6.44 10.37 12.07
N GLY A 111 -5.84 9.38 11.41
CA GLY A 111 -5.02 9.51 10.20
C GLY A 111 -5.83 9.53 8.90
N LEU A 112 -7.11 9.17 8.96
CA LEU A 112 -8.02 8.94 7.83
C LEU A 112 -9.23 9.88 7.97
N ASP A 113 -9.41 10.77 7.02
CA ASP A 113 -10.56 11.66 6.97
C ASP A 113 -11.49 11.27 5.81
N GLY A 114 -12.74 10.95 6.15
CA GLY A 114 -13.73 10.40 5.22
C GLY A 114 -13.52 8.91 4.90
N GLY A 115 -14.55 8.29 4.33
CA GLY A 115 -14.56 6.88 3.91
C GLY A 115 -14.58 5.88 5.08
N GLU A 116 -15.34 4.80 4.94
CA GLU A 116 -15.23 3.67 5.86
C GLU A 116 -14.03 2.79 5.47
N VAL A 117 -13.29 2.28 6.47
CA VAL A 117 -12.25 1.30 6.22
C VAL A 117 -12.88 -0.08 6.06
N GLY A 118 -12.65 -0.70 4.92
CA GLY A 118 -13.10 -2.06 4.63
C GLY A 118 -12.36 -3.12 5.45
N HIS A 119 -12.76 -4.38 5.28
CA HIS A 119 -12.15 -5.53 5.94
C HIS A 119 -11.52 -6.47 4.93
N GLY A 120 -10.25 -6.79 5.11
CA GLY A 120 -9.53 -7.74 4.26
C GLY A 120 -8.04 -7.43 4.14
N THR A 121 -7.32 -8.24 3.37
CA THR A 121 -5.88 -8.11 3.17
C THR A 121 -5.45 -8.52 1.76
N THR A 122 -4.47 -7.82 1.20
CA THR A 122 -3.89 -8.07 -0.14
C THR A 122 -2.56 -7.33 -0.33
N ASN A 123 -1.81 -7.63 -1.39
CA ASN A 123 -0.67 -6.81 -1.79
C ASN A 123 -1.11 -5.51 -2.46
N VAL A 124 -0.33 -4.44 -2.28
CA VAL A 124 -0.48 -3.14 -2.96
C VAL A 124 0.74 -2.81 -3.79
N ASP A 125 0.53 -2.42 -5.03
CA ASP A 125 1.63 -2.07 -5.94
C ASP A 125 2.36 -0.80 -5.44
N VAL A 126 3.64 -0.93 -5.09
CA VAL A 126 4.53 0.19 -4.78
C VAL A 126 5.70 0.22 -5.76
N ASN A 127 5.36 0.35 -7.04
CA ASN A 127 6.28 0.46 -8.17
C ASN A 127 7.25 1.65 -8.07
N ASN A 128 8.32 1.62 -8.88
CA ASN A 128 9.36 2.65 -8.89
C ASN A 128 8.84 4.07 -9.22
N PRO A 129 8.02 4.28 -10.27
CA PRO A 129 7.39 5.59 -10.51
C PRO A 129 6.64 6.15 -9.30
N LEU A 130 5.87 5.30 -8.62
CA LEU A 130 5.16 5.71 -7.41
C LEU A 130 6.13 6.07 -6.28
N ARG A 131 7.19 5.29 -6.06
CA ARG A 131 8.20 5.58 -5.03
C ARG A 131 8.83 6.96 -5.22
N GLU A 132 9.22 7.26 -6.45
CA GLU A 132 9.75 8.58 -6.80
C GLU A 132 8.72 9.69 -6.54
N ALA A 133 7.47 9.47 -6.91
CA ALA A 133 6.40 10.43 -6.68
C ALA A 133 6.12 10.68 -5.18
N LEU A 134 6.04 9.61 -4.37
CA LEU A 134 5.84 9.70 -2.92
C LEU A 134 6.94 10.49 -2.21
N SER A 135 8.20 10.38 -2.69
CA SER A 135 9.34 11.11 -2.13
C SER A 135 9.25 12.63 -2.27
N ARG A 136 8.33 13.13 -3.11
CA ARG A 136 8.14 14.56 -3.40
C ARG A 136 6.94 15.17 -2.71
N ILE A 137 6.17 14.39 -1.95
CA ILE A 137 4.99 14.88 -1.23
C ILE A 137 5.41 15.85 -0.12
N GLY A 138 4.83 17.05 -0.13
CA GLY A 138 4.99 18.06 0.91
C GLY A 138 4.04 17.86 2.09
N ALA A 139 4.29 18.61 3.18
CA ALA A 139 3.46 18.55 4.38
C ALA A 139 2.05 19.12 4.16
N ASP A 140 1.94 20.17 3.33
CA ASP A 140 0.71 20.95 3.13
C ASP A 140 -0.13 20.47 1.93
N ASP A 141 0.28 19.40 1.24
CA ASP A 141 -0.43 18.88 0.08
C ASP A 141 -1.64 18.05 0.53
N PRO A 142 -2.91 18.46 0.26
CA PRO A 142 -4.05 17.58 0.49
C PRO A 142 -3.85 16.30 -0.32
N LEU A 143 -3.90 15.15 0.36
CA LEU A 143 -3.64 13.86 -0.25
C LEU A 143 -4.86 12.97 -0.14
N HIS A 144 -5.58 12.84 -1.25
CA HIS A 144 -6.63 11.86 -1.39
C HIS A 144 -5.99 10.47 -1.53
N LEU A 145 -6.34 9.53 -0.66
CA LEU A 145 -5.90 8.15 -0.69
C LEU A 145 -7.05 7.26 -1.17
N ARG A 146 -6.73 6.39 -2.12
CA ARG A 146 -7.56 5.23 -2.50
C ARG A 146 -6.74 3.96 -2.37
N VAL A 147 -7.32 2.92 -1.76
CA VAL A 147 -6.76 1.57 -1.69
C VAL A 147 -7.71 0.60 -2.38
N GLY A 148 -7.30 0.07 -3.53
CA GLY A 148 -8.12 -0.71 -4.47
C GLY A 148 -8.47 0.09 -5.73
N PRO A 149 -9.02 -0.54 -6.79
CA PRO A 149 -9.19 0.06 -8.13
C PRO A 149 -10.16 1.26 -8.15
N GLU A 150 -10.07 2.14 -9.16
CA GLU A 150 -11.18 3.07 -9.50
C GLU A 150 -12.44 2.29 -9.85
N GLU A 151 -13.60 2.90 -9.67
CA GLU A 151 -14.86 2.35 -10.19
C GLU A 151 -14.78 2.15 -11.71
#